data_AF-A0A7S0UKA4-F1
#
_entry.id   AF-A0A7S0UKA4-F1
#
_cell.length_a   1.000
_cell.length_b   1.000
_cell.length_c   1.000
_cell.angle_alpha   90.00
_cell.angle_beta   90.00
_cell.angle_gamma   90.00
#
_symmetry.space_group_name_H-M   'P 1'
#
loop_
_entity.id
_entity.type
_entity.pdbx_description
1 polymer ?
#
loop_
_entity_poly.entity_id
_entity_poly.type
_entity_poly.pdbx_seq_one_letter_code
_entity_poly.pdbx_strand_id
1 'polypeptide(L)'
;ESNFRLEKCFNEFIEYYLNRIAEINQESESSNLGIKIDIEMSCPVSEIGSRDKSPDHSPIQVLTRTGKTFVCDKSIVAVPLGVLKGGNLAFRDAYKIPPEIQEAIDAINMFSGMKAHMLLR
;
A
#
# COMPACT_ATOMS: atom_id res chain seq x y z
N GLU A 1 8.13 12.95 33.12
CA GLU A 1 8.22 11.65 32.42
C GLU A 1 7.51 11.76 31.08
N SER A 2 8.22 11.62 29.96
CA SER A 2 7.59 11.52 28.65
C SER A 2 7.60 10.05 28.24
N ASN A 3 6.44 9.40 28.39
CA ASN A 3 6.22 7.98 28.08
C ASN A 3 6.05 7.78 26.56
N PHE A 4 7.03 8.21 25.75
CA PHE A 4 7.04 7.94 24.32
C PHE A 4 7.38 6.47 24.06
N ARG A 5 6.37 5.60 24.22
CA ARG A 5 6.44 4.19 23.85
C ARG A 5 6.04 4.06 22.39
N LEU A 6 7.02 4.00 21.50
CA LEU A 6 6.86 3.88 20.04
C LEU A 6 5.80 2.84 19.63
N GLU A 7 5.78 1.68 20.29
CA GLU A 7 4.79 0.64 20.02
C GLU A 7 3.36 1.03 20.42
N LYS A 8 3.17 1.70 21.56
CA LYS A 8 1.83 2.15 21.98
C LYS A 8 1.30 3.26 21.08
N CYS A 9 2.11 4.25 20.77
CA CYS A 9 1.69 5.37 19.91
C CYS A 9 1.37 4.91 18.49
N PHE A 10 2.13 3.95 17.94
CA PHE A 10 1.81 3.40 16.62
C PHE A 10 0.54 2.55 16.64
N ASN A 11 0.34 1.74 17.68
CA ASN A 11 -0.87 0.94 17.81
C ASN A 11 -2.13 1.81 17.98
N GLU A 12 -2.07 2.86 18.82
CA GLU A 12 -3.15 3.83 18.98
C GLU A 12 -3.47 4.57 17.67
N PHE A 13 -2.43 4.92 16.90
CA PHE A 13 -2.59 5.53 15.58
C PHE A 13 -3.28 4.56 14.60
N ILE A 14 -2.85 3.30 14.53
CA ILE A 14 -3.48 2.28 13.68
C ILE A 14 -4.94 2.05 14.11
N GLU A 15 -5.20 1.93 15.41
CA GLU A 15 -6.53 1.74 15.98
C GLU A 15 -7.47 2.89 15.59
N TYR A 16 -6.98 4.14 15.64
CA TYR A 16 -7.74 5.30 15.21
C TYR A 16 -8.24 5.17 13.76
N TYR A 17 -7.38 4.76 12.81
CA TYR A 17 -7.81 4.59 11.41
C TYR A 17 -8.77 3.41 11.23
N LEU A 18 -8.54 2.30 11.93
CA LEU A 18 -9.45 1.15 11.88
C LEU A 18 -10.85 1.52 12.38
N ASN A 19 -10.94 2.28 13.47
CA ASN A 19 -12.22 2.79 13.98
C ASN A 19 -12.88 3.73 12.97
N ARG A 20 -12.10 4.64 12.36
CA ARG A 20 -12.64 5.56 11.36
C ARG A 20 -13.18 4.83 10.11
N ILE A 21 -12.55 3.72 9.72
CA ILE A 21 -13.01 2.88 8.63
C ILE A 21 -14.31 2.17 8.98
N ALA A 22 -14.43 1.65 10.21
CA ALA A 22 -15.67 1.04 10.69
C ALA A 22 -16.85 2.03 10.66
N GLU A 23 -16.61 3.28 11.09
CA GLU A 23 -17.61 4.36 11.00
C GLU A 23 -18.05 4.64 9.55
N ILE A 24 -17.09 4.78 8.62
CA ILE A 24 -17.39 5.03 7.19
C ILE A 24 -18.21 3.87 6.60
N ASN A 25 -17.86 2.63 6.93
CA ASN A 25 -18.59 1.46 6.45
C ASN A 25 -20.03 1.43 6.98
N GLN A 26 -20.23 1.76 8.27
CA GLN A 26 -21.56 1.84 8.88
C GLN A 26 -22.42 2.94 8.24
N GLU A 27 -21.85 4.12 8.00
CA GLU A 27 -22.53 5.23 7.32
C GLU A 27 -22.93 4.86 5.89
N SER A 28 -22.05 4.16 5.15
CA SER A 28 -22.31 3.70 3.79
C SER A 28 -23.43 2.66 3.71
N GLU A 29 -23.49 1.72 4.67
CA GLU A 29 -24.58 0.75 4.79
C GLU A 29 -25.92 1.45 5.06
N SER A 30 -25.93 2.46 5.95
CA SER A 30 -27.13 3.24 6.24
C SER A 30 -27.61 4.11 5.06
N SER A 31 -26.68 4.51 4.18
CA SER A 31 -26.93 5.39 3.05
C SER A 31 -27.16 4.64 1.72
N ASN A 32 -27.12 3.29 1.71
CA ASN A 32 -27.18 2.46 0.50
C ASN A 32 -26.16 2.85 -0.59
N LEU A 33 -25.01 3.40 -0.19
CA LEU A 33 -23.98 3.86 -1.14
C LEU A 33 -23.13 2.71 -1.70
N GLY A 34 -23.17 1.52 -1.08
CA GLY A 34 -22.45 0.34 -1.55
C GLY A 34 -20.92 0.44 -1.48
N ILE A 35 -20.38 1.47 -0.80
CA ILE A 35 -18.94 1.68 -0.64
C ILE A 35 -18.51 0.97 0.65
N LYS A 36 -17.51 0.10 0.57
CA LYS A 36 -16.89 -0.52 1.74
C LYS A 36 -15.38 -0.41 1.64
N ILE A 37 -14.76 0.04 2.73
CA ILE A 37 -13.31 0.09 2.88
C ILE A 37 -12.90 -1.16 3.65
N ASP A 38 -12.02 -1.95 3.06
CA ASP A 38 -11.40 -3.12 3.68
C ASP A 38 -9.87 -2.94 3.68
N ILE A 39 -9.22 -3.28 4.79
CA ILE A 39 -7.77 -3.16 4.95
C ILE A 39 -7.18 -4.49 5.40
N GLU A 40 -6.32 -5.04 4.55
CA GLU A 40 -5.56 -6.24 4.83
C GLU A 40 -4.15 -5.87 5.32
N MET A 41 -3.96 -5.95 6.64
CA MET A 41 -2.66 -5.72 7.29
C MET A 41 -1.73 -6.92 7.09
N SER A 42 -0.41 -6.70 7.23
CA SER A 42 0.61 -7.76 7.09
C SER A 42 0.53 -8.52 5.74
N CYS A 43 0.09 -7.81 4.71
CA CYS A 43 -0.16 -8.37 3.37
C CYS A 43 0.76 -7.71 2.33
N PRO A 44 2.09 -7.92 2.41
CA PRO A 44 3.03 -7.25 1.51
C PRO A 44 2.82 -7.71 0.07
N VAL A 45 2.49 -6.76 -0.81
CA VAL A 45 2.34 -6.99 -2.24
C VAL A 45 3.71 -7.25 -2.87
N SER A 46 3.80 -8.24 -3.75
CA SER A 46 5.01 -8.58 -4.49
C SER A 46 4.91 -8.32 -5.97
N GLU A 47 3.72 -8.45 -6.57
CA GLU A 47 3.55 -8.35 -8.02
C GLU A 47 2.18 -7.78 -8.40
N ILE A 48 2.19 -6.97 -9.45
CA ILE A 48 1.01 -6.43 -10.12
C ILE A 48 1.14 -6.81 -11.60
N GLY A 49 0.14 -7.52 -12.10
CA GLY A 49 0.13 -8.04 -13.47
C GLY A 49 -1.28 -8.30 -13.97
N SER A 50 -1.38 -9.03 -15.08
CA SER A 50 -2.67 -9.48 -15.61
C SER A 50 -2.94 -10.91 -15.19
N ARG A 51 -4.20 -11.24 -14.90
CA ARG A 51 -4.59 -12.65 -14.74
C ARG A 51 -4.46 -13.44 -16.05
N ASP A 52 -4.80 -12.79 -17.16
CA ASP A 52 -4.80 -13.38 -18.49
C ASP A 52 -3.74 -12.71 -19.38
N LYS A 53 -3.11 -13.47 -20.27
CA LYS A 53 -2.12 -12.95 -21.24
C LYS A 53 -2.77 -12.18 -22.41
N SER A 54 -4.06 -11.85 -22.30
CA SER A 54 -4.79 -11.12 -23.33
C SER A 54 -4.54 -9.62 -23.17
N PRO A 55 -4.18 -8.90 -24.26
CA PRO A 55 -3.82 -7.48 -24.20
C PRO A 55 -5.02 -6.55 -23.98
N ASP A 56 -6.24 -6.98 -24.30
CA ASP A 56 -7.43 -6.12 -24.27
C ASP A 56 -8.33 -6.48 -23.08
N HIS A 57 -8.19 -5.74 -21.97
CA HIS A 57 -9.09 -5.74 -20.80
C HIS A 57 -8.96 -6.88 -19.78
N SER A 58 -7.76 -7.44 -19.60
CA SER A 58 -7.54 -8.41 -18.52
C SER A 58 -7.58 -7.73 -17.15
N PRO A 59 -8.36 -8.22 -16.18
CA PRO A 59 -8.43 -7.62 -14.85
C PRO A 59 -7.06 -7.66 -14.17
N ILE A 60 -6.78 -6.62 -13.37
CA ILE A 60 -5.51 -6.50 -12.63
C ILE A 60 -5.48 -7.58 -11.57
N GLN A 61 -4.40 -8.35 -11.57
CA GLN A 61 -4.08 -9.31 -10.55
C GLN A 61 -2.98 -8.76 -9.64
N VAL A 62 -3.23 -8.77 -8.33
CA VAL A 62 -2.26 -8.36 -7.31
C VAL A 62 -1.89 -9.58 -6.49
N LEU A 63 -0.61 -9.97 -6.57
CA LEU A 63 -0.06 -11.09 -5.83
C LEU A 63 0.75 -10.58 -4.64
N THR A 64 0.59 -11.28 -3.52
CA THR A 64 1.26 -10.94 -2.26
C THR A 64 2.34 -11.97 -1.94
N ARG A 65 3.31 -11.59 -1.09
CA ARG A 65 4.36 -12.53 -0.63
C ARG A 65 3.81 -13.67 0.22
N THR A 66 2.59 -13.54 0.74
CA THR A 66 1.90 -14.60 1.49
C THR A 66 1.17 -15.59 0.58
N GLY A 67 1.16 -15.35 -0.74
CA GLY A 67 0.46 -16.18 -1.72
C GLY A 67 -1.02 -15.84 -1.89
N LYS A 68 -1.56 -14.85 -1.15
CA LYS A 68 -2.90 -14.30 -1.43
C LYS A 68 -2.89 -13.56 -2.77
N THR A 69 -4.02 -13.62 -3.47
CA THR A 69 -4.23 -12.96 -4.75
C THR A 69 -5.51 -12.15 -4.73
N PHE A 70 -5.43 -10.89 -5.19
CA PHE A 70 -6.58 -10.01 -5.37
C PHE A 70 -6.79 -9.73 -6.86
N VAL A 71 -8.04 -9.50 -7.25
CA VAL A 71 -8.43 -9.18 -8.63
C VAL A 71 -9.29 -7.93 -8.61
N CYS A 72 -8.98 -6.96 -9.46
CA CYS A 72 -9.67 -5.68 -9.53
C CYS A 72 -9.62 -5.06 -10.93
N ASP A 73 -10.54 -4.13 -11.20
CA ASP A 73 -10.56 -3.41 -12.49
C ASP A 73 -9.56 -2.25 -12.53
N LYS A 74 -9.26 -1.66 -11.36
CA LYS A 74 -8.34 -0.53 -11.19
C LYS A 74 -7.54 -0.70 -9.91
N SER A 75 -6.27 -0.28 -9.96
CA SER A 75 -5.35 -0.30 -8.83
C SER A 75 -4.62 1.04 -8.70
N ILE A 76 -4.42 1.49 -7.47
CA ILE A 76 -3.61 2.67 -7.13
C ILE A 76 -2.45 2.20 -6.28
N VAL A 77 -1.22 2.47 -6.75
CA VAL A 77 0.01 2.11 -6.04
C VAL A 77 0.55 3.32 -5.31
N ALA A 78 0.51 3.29 -3.99
CA ALA A 78 0.93 4.38 -3.12
C ALA A 78 2.13 4.00 -2.21
N VAL A 79 3.03 3.15 -2.71
CA VAL A 79 4.22 2.73 -1.95
C VAL A 79 5.30 3.83 -1.96
N PRO A 80 6.16 3.89 -0.92
CA PRO A 80 7.30 4.83 -0.91
C PRO A 80 8.21 4.65 -2.13
N LEU A 81 8.85 5.74 -2.59
CA LEU A 81 9.79 5.71 -3.72
C LEU A 81 10.90 4.65 -3.54
N GLY A 82 11.37 4.44 -2.31
CA GLY A 82 12.37 3.40 -2.00
C GLY A 82 11.90 1.98 -2.26
N VAL A 83 10.60 1.71 -2.14
CA VAL A 83 10.03 0.41 -2.47
C VAL A 83 10.01 0.21 -3.99
N LEU A 84 9.67 1.25 -4.75
CA LEU A 84 9.71 1.22 -6.22
C LEU A 84 11.14 1.02 -6.73
N LYS A 85 12.09 1.85 -6.27
CA LYS A 85 13.52 1.74 -6.64
C LYS A 85 14.15 0.41 -6.25
N GLY A 86 13.75 -0.14 -5.10
CA GLY A 86 14.29 -1.40 -4.60
C GLY A 86 13.83 -2.64 -5.37
N GLY A 87 12.93 -2.51 -6.35
CA GLY A 87 12.40 -3.65 -7.11
C GLY A 87 11.61 -4.66 -6.25
N ASN A 88 11.15 -4.24 -5.08
CA ASN A 88 10.41 -5.09 -4.13
C ASN A 88 8.98 -5.41 -4.59
N LEU A 89 8.49 -4.65 -5.58
CA LEU A 89 7.20 -4.75 -6.23
C LEU A 89 7.43 -4.88 -7.74
N ALA A 90 7.06 -6.02 -8.32
CA ALA A 90 7.19 -6.27 -9.75
C ALA A 90 5.94 -5.82 -10.50
N PHE A 91 6.14 -5.17 -11.65
CA PHE A 91 5.09 -4.81 -12.59
C PHE A 91 5.25 -5.63 -13.87
N ARG A 92 4.22 -6.39 -14.25
CA ARG A 92 4.29 -7.36 -15.36
C ARG A 92 3.24 -7.11 -16.44
N ASP A 93 3.42 -7.80 -17.56
CA ASP A 93 2.51 -7.80 -18.71
C ASP A 93 2.17 -6.38 -19.20
N ALA A 94 0.89 -6.08 -19.37
CA ALA A 94 0.39 -4.77 -19.79
C ALA A 94 0.59 -3.67 -18.74
N TYR A 95 0.98 -4.02 -17.51
CA TYR A 95 1.14 -3.10 -16.39
C TYR A 95 2.60 -2.77 -16.06
N LYS A 96 3.55 -3.19 -16.90
CA LYS A 96 4.97 -2.80 -16.77
C LYS A 96 5.11 -1.29 -16.70
N ILE A 97 6.00 -0.82 -15.82
CA ILE A 97 6.34 0.59 -15.74
C ILE A 97 6.96 1.01 -17.09
N PRO A 98 6.40 2.02 -17.79
CA PRO A 98 6.97 2.56 -19.01
C PRO A 98 8.39 3.11 -18.78
N PRO A 99 9.30 3.03 -19.76
CA PRO A 99 10.67 3.52 -19.63
C PRO A 99 10.77 4.95 -19.12
N GLU A 100 9.92 5.85 -19.62
CA GLU A 100 9.88 7.25 -19.20
C GLU A 100 9.54 7.45 -17.72
N ILE A 101 8.68 6.58 -17.16
CA ILE A 101 8.34 6.60 -15.74
C ILE A 101 9.47 5.95 -14.93
N GLN A 102 10.08 4.88 -15.45
CA GLN A 102 11.22 4.23 -14.81
C GLN A 102 12.42 5.18 -14.69
N GLU A 103 12.73 5.94 -15.74
CA GLU A 103 13.76 6.98 -15.73
C GLU A 103 13.48 8.07 -14.68
N ALA A 104 12.22 8.51 -14.57
CA ALA A 104 11.82 9.47 -13.56
C ALA A 104 11.96 8.92 -12.12
N ILE A 105 11.56 7.65 -11.91
CA ILE A 105 11.77 6.96 -10.64
C ILE A 105 13.25 6.95 -10.31
N ASP A 106 14.11 6.54 -11.25
CA ASP A 106 15.55 6.38 -11.03
C ASP A 106 16.26 7.72 -10.79
N ALA A 107 15.84 8.79 -11.47
CA ALA A 107 16.43 10.12 -11.34
C ALA A 107 16.11 10.82 -10.01
N ILE A 108 14.97 10.54 -9.37
CA ILE A 108 14.57 11.23 -8.13
C ILE A 108 15.39 10.75 -6.94
N ASN A 109 16.04 11.68 -6.25
CA ASN A 109 16.79 11.38 -5.03
C ASN A 109 15.87 10.98 -3.88
N MET A 110 16.32 10.00 -3.08
CA MET A 110 15.66 9.64 -1.84
C MET A 110 16.39 10.27 -0.66
N PHE A 111 15.63 10.94 0.21
CA PHE A 111 16.14 11.37 1.50
C PHE A 111 15.97 10.24 2.53
N SER A 112 17.02 9.94 3.26
CA SER A 112 16.98 9.07 4.44
C SER A 112 17.42 9.88 5.65
N GLY A 113 16.58 9.94 6.68
CA GLY A 113 16.86 10.59 7.94
C GLY A 113 16.56 9.65 9.09
N MET A 114 17.49 9.55 10.04
CA MET A 114 17.29 8.79 11.27
C MET A 114 17.08 9.76 12.43
N LYS A 115 16.13 9.43 13.31
CA LYS A 115 15.95 10.14 14.59
C LYS A 115 16.46 9.25 15.71
N ALA A 116 17.28 9.82 16.59
CA ALA A 116 17.70 9.20 17.84
C ALA A 116 17.02 9.93 19.00
N HIS A 117 16.41 9.18 19.90
CA HIS A 117 15.79 9.72 21.11
C HIS A 117 16.62 9.27 22.32
N MET A 118 17.14 10.22 23.08
CA MET A 118 17.86 9.97 24.34
C MET A 118 17.02 10.44 25.52
N LEU A 119 16.76 9.54 26.47
CA LEU A 119 16.17 9.89 27.75
C LEU A 119 17.31 10.21 28.73
N LEU A 120 17.42 11.46 29.15
CA LEU A 120 18.38 11.87 30.18
C LEU A 120 17.75 11.61 31.56
N ARG A 121 18.56 11.03 32.47
CA ARG A 121 18.20 10.76 33.87
C ARG A 121 18.45 11.98 34.74
#